data_AF-A0A5T0UIP1-F1
#
_entry.id   AF-A0A5T0UIP1-F1
#
_cell.length_a   1.000
_cell.length_b   1.000
_cell.length_c   1.000
_cell.angle_alpha   90.00
_cell.angle_beta   90.00
_cell.angle_gamma   90.00
#
_symmetry.space_group_name_H-M   'P 1'
#
loop_
_entity.id
_entity.type
_entity.pdbx_description
1 polymer ?
#
loop_
_entity_poly.entity_id
_entity_poly.type
_entity_poly.pdbx_seq_one_letter_code
_entity_poly.pdbx_strand_id
1 'polypeptide(L)'
;AQFVKERLDKGIDFESTHGDNAEVLIPSGIDQMNIVHDLSGTLEKINKLSKHEVVIGSYPDFMDKLHKQQLETYTGELRLPTYARVHRTIGSVRSRFKRKNFALEEFILKRVEPLMVMAQKLGIRVSNGVALKLWKKLLECQPHDTLGGCVSDNVAQDIEHRFKECEEIAAGIENYIKKRLAQRLKLKDNEILVFNPEVTRFEGT
;
A
#
# COMPACT_ATOMS: atom_id res chain seq x y z
N ALA A 1 -27.29 -4.80 26.59
CA ALA A 1 -26.73 -4.98 27.95
C ALA A 1 -25.51 -5.89 27.95
N GLN A 2 -25.62 -7.15 27.49
CA GLN A 2 -24.50 -8.11 27.48
C GLN A 2 -23.27 -7.61 26.71
N PHE A 3 -23.45 -7.12 25.47
CA PHE A 3 -22.35 -6.56 24.67
C PHE A 3 -21.56 -5.47 25.40
N VAL A 4 -22.27 -4.53 26.04
CA VAL A 4 -21.63 -3.40 26.75
C VAL A 4 -20.78 -3.91 27.91
N LYS A 5 -21.37 -4.74 28.78
CA LYS A 5 -20.70 -5.25 29.98
C LYS A 5 -19.57 -6.25 29.69
N GLU A 6 -19.76 -7.12 28.71
CA GLU A 6 -18.84 -8.24 28.47
C GLU A 6 -17.77 -7.93 27.44
N ARG A 7 -17.97 -6.93 26.57
CA ARG A 7 -17.04 -6.60 25.49
C ARG A 7 -16.58 -5.15 25.53
N LEU A 8 -17.50 -4.18 25.47
CA LEU A 8 -17.14 -2.77 25.33
C LEU A 8 -16.41 -2.26 26.57
N ASP A 9 -17.02 -2.36 27.75
CA ASP A 9 -16.45 -1.85 29.00
C ASP A 9 -15.13 -2.58 29.34
N LYS A 10 -15.09 -3.90 29.15
CA LYS A 10 -13.84 -4.66 29.34
C LYS A 10 -12.74 -4.24 28.36
N GLY A 11 -13.09 -3.92 27.12
CA GLY A 11 -12.16 -3.41 26.12
C GLY A 11 -11.63 -2.03 26.52
N ILE A 12 -12.50 -1.11 26.95
CA ILE A 12 -12.12 0.21 27.44
C ILE A 12 -11.18 0.09 28.63
N ASP A 13 -11.54 -0.72 29.63
CA ASP A 13 -10.70 -0.95 30.81
C ASP A 13 -9.32 -1.52 30.43
N PHE A 14 -9.30 -2.48 29.49
CA PHE A 14 -8.06 -3.09 29.01
C PHE A 14 -7.16 -2.06 28.31
N GLU A 15 -7.67 -1.32 27.35
CA GLU A 15 -6.90 -0.31 26.61
C GLU A 15 -6.43 0.82 27.52
N SER A 16 -7.30 1.30 28.44
CA SER A 16 -6.93 2.34 29.41
C SER A 16 -5.79 1.89 30.32
N THR A 17 -5.86 0.65 30.82
CA THR A 17 -4.84 0.09 31.72
C THR A 17 -3.50 -0.15 31.01
N HIS A 18 -3.52 -0.71 29.80
CA HIS A 18 -2.28 -1.08 29.09
C HIS A 18 -1.68 0.08 28.28
N GLY A 19 -2.49 1.08 27.95
CA GLY A 19 -2.06 2.32 27.30
C GLY A 19 -1.65 3.41 28.28
N ASP A 20 -1.81 3.22 29.58
CA ASP A 20 -1.65 4.24 30.63
C ASP A 20 -2.35 5.56 30.27
N ASN A 21 -3.61 5.45 29.86
CA ASN A 21 -4.37 6.54 29.27
C ASN A 21 -5.82 6.56 29.77
N ALA A 22 -6.28 7.73 30.23
CA ALA A 22 -7.65 7.89 30.73
C ALA A 22 -8.69 7.88 29.59
N GLU A 23 -8.31 8.36 28.41
CA GLU A 23 -9.17 8.39 27.23
C GLU A 23 -8.74 7.29 26.24
N VAL A 24 -9.72 6.57 25.71
CA VAL A 24 -9.49 5.43 24.80
C VAL A 24 -10.16 5.69 23.46
N LEU A 25 -9.43 5.46 22.37
CA LEU A 25 -9.98 5.46 21.02
C LEU A 25 -10.47 4.07 20.64
N ILE A 26 -11.75 3.96 20.28
CA ILE A 26 -12.35 2.70 19.81
C ILE A 26 -12.81 2.88 18.37
N PRO A 27 -12.18 2.22 17.39
CA PRO A 27 -12.65 2.24 16.02
C PRO A 27 -14.05 1.63 15.90
N SER A 28 -14.99 2.40 15.34
CA SER A 28 -16.34 1.90 15.05
C SER A 28 -16.37 1.19 13.70
N GLY A 29 -16.04 -0.09 13.70
CA GLY A 29 -16.12 -0.96 12.52
C GLY A 29 -15.15 -2.13 12.57
N ILE A 30 -15.38 -3.12 11.71
CA ILE A 30 -14.47 -4.23 11.42
C ILE A 30 -14.47 -4.49 9.91
N ASP A 31 -13.64 -5.42 9.46
CA ASP A 31 -13.54 -5.81 8.05
C ASP A 31 -14.91 -6.08 7.44
N GLN A 32 -15.22 -5.36 6.35
CA GLN A 32 -16.45 -5.50 5.56
C GLN A 32 -17.76 -5.33 6.36
N MET A 33 -17.73 -4.60 7.48
CA MET A 33 -18.94 -4.34 8.27
C MET A 33 -19.86 -3.33 7.59
N ASN A 34 -21.17 -3.56 7.70
CA ASN A 34 -22.18 -2.58 7.27
C ASN A 34 -22.08 -1.29 8.09
N ILE A 35 -22.41 -0.17 7.45
CA ILE A 35 -22.45 1.13 8.11
C ILE A 35 -23.52 1.11 9.21
N VAL A 36 -23.15 1.58 10.40
CA VAL A 36 -24.10 1.83 11.48
C VAL A 36 -24.83 3.14 11.17
N HIS A 37 -26.07 3.02 10.67
CA HIS A 37 -26.85 4.18 10.23
C HIS A 37 -27.28 5.11 11.37
N ASP A 38 -27.71 4.55 12.51
CA ASP A 38 -28.14 5.32 13.69
C ASP A 38 -27.08 5.23 14.80
N LEU A 39 -25.92 5.86 14.56
CA LEU A 39 -24.83 5.85 15.53
C LEU A 39 -25.19 6.62 16.81
N SER A 40 -25.84 7.78 16.67
CA SER A 40 -26.25 8.61 17.81
C SER A 40 -27.24 7.89 18.73
N GLY A 41 -28.31 7.31 18.19
CA GLY A 41 -29.28 6.55 18.99
C GLY A 41 -28.67 5.26 19.58
N THR A 42 -27.68 4.67 18.91
CA THR A 42 -26.90 3.55 19.46
C THR A 42 -26.06 3.99 20.65
N LEU A 43 -25.39 5.15 20.57
CA LEU A 43 -24.57 5.68 21.66
C LEU A 43 -25.41 6.09 22.87
N GLU A 44 -26.59 6.67 22.69
CA GLU A 44 -27.50 6.96 23.80
C GLU A 44 -27.86 5.69 24.60
N LYS A 45 -28.08 4.57 23.90
CA LYS A 45 -28.34 3.28 24.55
C LYS A 45 -27.10 2.71 25.23
N ILE A 46 -25.93 2.88 24.62
CA ILE A 46 -24.64 2.46 25.21
C ILE A 46 -24.37 3.25 26.49
N ASN A 47 -24.48 4.58 26.47
CA ASN A 47 -24.21 5.43 27.63
C ASN A 47 -25.18 5.22 28.79
N LYS A 48 -26.39 4.70 28.54
CA LYS A 48 -27.32 4.26 29.61
C LYS A 48 -26.89 2.96 30.30
N LEU A 49 -26.03 2.17 29.68
CA LEU A 49 -25.66 0.82 30.12
C LEU A 49 -24.20 0.68 30.50
N SER A 50 -23.33 1.48 29.91
CA SER A 50 -21.88 1.50 30.14
C SER A 50 -21.57 2.26 31.42
N LYS A 51 -20.46 1.88 32.06
CA LYS A 51 -19.88 2.66 33.16
C LYS A 51 -18.95 3.79 32.66
N HIS A 52 -18.70 3.87 31.35
CA HIS A 52 -17.88 4.90 30.72
C HIS A 52 -18.74 5.85 29.89
N GLU A 53 -18.26 7.08 29.71
CA GLU A 53 -18.81 8.01 28.74
C GLU A 53 -18.24 7.69 27.35
N VAL A 54 -19.12 7.34 26.40
CA VAL A 54 -18.76 7.03 25.03
C VAL A 54 -19.31 8.11 24.10
N VAL A 55 -18.41 8.76 23.36
CA VAL A 55 -18.75 9.86 22.44
C VAL A 55 -18.33 9.54 21.02
N ILE A 56 -18.95 10.22 20.04
CA ILE A 56 -18.45 10.20 18.65
C ILE A 56 -17.22 11.08 18.61
N GLY A 57 -16.07 10.48 18.30
CA GLY A 57 -14.80 11.18 18.12
C GLY A 57 -14.23 11.00 16.72
N SER A 58 -13.08 11.65 16.49
CA SER A 58 -12.29 11.51 15.26
C SER A 58 -10.83 11.18 15.59
N TYR A 59 -10.11 10.59 14.64
CA TYR A 59 -8.67 10.39 14.78
C TYR A 59 -7.92 11.72 15.04
N PRO A 60 -8.17 12.81 14.29
CA PRO A 60 -7.56 14.11 14.59
C PRO A 60 -7.75 14.59 16.04
N ASP A 61 -8.99 14.57 16.55
CA ASP A 61 -9.26 15.04 17.91
C ASP A 61 -8.53 14.21 18.97
N PHE A 62 -8.44 12.90 18.77
CA PHE A 62 -7.70 11.99 19.66
C PHE A 62 -6.18 12.22 19.57
N MET A 63 -5.65 12.44 18.37
CA MET A 63 -4.23 12.75 18.17
C MET A 63 -3.83 14.07 18.84
N ASP A 64 -4.69 15.10 18.81
CA ASP A 64 -4.45 16.38 19.51
C ASP A 64 -4.34 16.23 21.02
N LYS A 65 -4.99 15.22 21.59
CA LYS A 65 -4.87 14.87 23.01
C LYS A 65 -3.57 14.13 23.28
N LEU A 66 -3.24 13.13 22.46
CA LEU A 66 -1.99 12.37 22.58
C LEU A 66 -0.74 13.24 22.44
N HIS A 67 -0.74 14.22 21.54
CA HIS A 67 0.40 15.13 21.34
C HIS A 67 0.75 15.98 22.58
N LYS A 68 -0.15 16.08 23.56
CA LYS A 68 0.08 16.82 24.81
C LYS A 68 0.72 15.95 25.91
N GLN A 69 0.85 14.65 25.68
CA GLN A 69 1.39 13.70 26.63
C GLN A 69 2.86 13.40 26.34
N GLN A 70 3.60 12.98 27.38
CA GLN A 70 4.91 12.36 27.19
C GLN A 70 4.71 10.87 26.97
N LEU A 71 5.06 10.39 25.77
CA LEU A 71 4.89 9.00 25.35
C LEU A 71 6.25 8.29 25.23
N GLU A 72 6.23 6.98 25.40
CA GLU A 72 7.39 6.12 25.18
C GLU A 72 7.92 6.21 23.74
N THR A 73 9.25 6.15 23.59
CA THR A 73 9.90 6.16 22.27
C THR A 73 10.31 4.75 21.88
N TYR A 74 9.78 4.26 20.76
CA TYR A 74 10.15 2.98 20.17
C TYR A 74 11.03 3.19 18.94
N THR A 75 12.09 2.39 18.79
CA THR A 75 13.04 2.49 17.67
C THR A 75 13.20 1.15 16.95
N GLY A 76 13.33 1.19 15.62
CA GLY A 76 13.52 0.00 14.78
C GLY A 76 12.22 -0.52 14.16
N GLU A 77 12.24 -1.76 13.67
CA GLU A 77 11.09 -2.37 13.00
C GLU A 77 10.15 -3.07 13.99
N LEU A 78 8.86 -2.74 13.94
CA LEU A 78 7.82 -3.33 14.79
C LEU A 78 7.36 -4.70 14.24
N ARG A 79 8.21 -5.74 14.37
CA ARG A 79 7.96 -7.10 13.82
C ARG A 79 7.57 -8.16 14.86
N LEU A 80 7.55 -7.81 16.14
CA LEU A 80 7.24 -8.73 17.23
C LEU A 80 5.77 -8.63 17.64
N PRO A 81 5.08 -9.75 17.86
CA PRO A 81 3.73 -9.74 18.43
C PRO A 81 3.77 -9.27 19.89
N THR A 82 2.71 -8.59 20.34
CA THR A 82 2.44 -8.39 21.78
C THR A 82 1.19 -9.16 22.19
N TYR A 83 0.03 -8.82 21.61
CA TYR A 83 -1.26 -9.43 21.93
C TYR A 83 -1.85 -10.31 20.82
N ALA A 84 -1.25 -10.30 19.62
CA ALA A 84 -1.75 -11.03 18.46
C ALA A 84 -0.60 -11.62 17.64
N ARG A 85 -0.90 -12.67 16.86
CA ARG A 85 0.08 -13.34 15.99
C ARG A 85 0.51 -12.43 14.84
N VAL A 86 1.79 -12.49 14.46
CA VAL A 86 2.30 -11.87 13.22
C VAL A 86 2.32 -12.89 12.07
N HIS A 87 1.83 -12.50 10.89
CA HIS A 87 1.78 -13.33 9.68
C HIS A 87 3.14 -13.47 8.97
N ARG A 88 4.16 -14.01 9.65
CA ARG A 88 5.55 -14.07 9.12
C ARG A 88 5.72 -14.89 7.85
N THR A 89 4.86 -15.89 7.63
CA THR A 89 4.91 -16.75 6.44
C THR A 89 4.27 -16.13 5.20
N ILE A 90 3.66 -14.94 5.31
CA ILE A 90 2.98 -14.27 4.18
C ILE A 90 3.92 -13.98 2.99
N GLY A 91 5.23 -13.88 3.26
CA GLY A 91 6.25 -13.71 2.24
C GLY A 91 6.39 -14.91 1.29
N SER A 92 6.11 -16.13 1.75
CA SER A 92 6.21 -17.35 0.93
C SER A 92 4.92 -17.72 0.21
N VAL A 93 3.77 -17.25 0.69
CA VAL A 93 2.46 -17.48 0.07
C VAL A 93 2.44 -16.86 -1.32
N ARG A 94 2.11 -17.67 -2.34
CA ARG A 94 2.09 -17.28 -3.76
C ARG A 94 3.28 -16.38 -4.13
N SER A 95 4.50 -16.77 -3.75
CA SER A 95 5.74 -15.98 -3.93
C SER A 95 5.97 -15.45 -5.35
N ARG A 96 5.34 -16.07 -6.36
CA ARG A 96 5.26 -15.54 -7.74
C ARG A 96 4.77 -14.09 -7.80
N PHE A 97 3.81 -13.68 -6.97
CA PHE A 97 3.30 -12.31 -6.93
C PHE A 97 4.37 -11.32 -6.47
N LYS A 98 5.12 -11.69 -5.42
CA LYS A 98 6.22 -10.86 -4.91
C LYS A 98 7.32 -10.69 -5.96
N ARG A 99 7.68 -11.77 -6.66
CA ARG A 99 8.66 -11.73 -7.75
C ARG A 99 8.20 -10.85 -8.92
N LYS A 100 6.94 -10.97 -9.34
CA LYS A 100 6.34 -10.14 -10.39
C LYS A 100 6.28 -8.67 -10.00
N ASN A 101 5.85 -8.37 -8.77
CA ASN A 101 5.83 -7.01 -8.23
C ASN A 101 7.23 -6.40 -8.26
N PHE A 102 8.22 -7.09 -7.67
CA PHE A 102 9.60 -6.62 -7.65
C PHE A 102 10.17 -6.40 -9.07
N ALA A 103 9.96 -7.35 -9.99
CA ALA A 103 10.42 -7.21 -11.36
C ALA A 103 9.78 -6.00 -12.08
N LEU A 104 8.50 -5.72 -11.82
CA LEU A 104 7.81 -4.56 -12.36
C LEU A 104 8.27 -3.25 -11.73
N GLU A 105 8.49 -3.21 -10.41
CA GLU A 105 9.07 -2.04 -9.72
C GLU A 105 10.45 -1.72 -10.31
N GLU A 106 11.32 -2.72 -10.46
CA GLU A 106 12.63 -2.57 -11.08
C GLU A 106 12.51 -2.13 -12.54
N PHE A 107 11.58 -2.69 -13.32
CA PHE A 107 11.35 -2.29 -14.71
C PHE A 107 10.93 -0.81 -14.78
N ILE A 108 10.02 -0.38 -13.92
CA ILE A 108 9.54 1.00 -13.90
C ILE A 108 10.65 1.96 -13.46
N LEU A 109 11.23 1.73 -12.28
CA LEU A 109 12.19 2.62 -11.63
C LEU A 109 13.53 2.69 -12.37
N LYS A 110 14.01 1.55 -12.87
CA LYS A 110 15.37 1.45 -13.44
C LYS A 110 15.42 1.51 -14.95
N ARG A 111 14.28 1.42 -15.65
CA ARG A 111 14.27 1.50 -17.13
C ARG A 111 13.28 2.52 -17.64
N VAL A 112 12.00 2.38 -17.29
CA VAL A 112 10.95 3.25 -17.85
C VAL A 112 11.17 4.71 -17.47
N GLU A 113 11.31 5.01 -16.17
CA GLU A 113 11.47 6.38 -15.70
C GLU A 113 12.77 7.04 -16.20
N PRO A 114 13.96 6.40 -16.12
CA PRO A 114 15.17 6.95 -16.70
C PRO A 114 15.05 7.21 -18.21
N LEU A 115 14.47 6.28 -18.97
CA LEU A 115 14.24 6.46 -20.40
C LEU A 115 13.26 7.60 -20.68
N MET A 116 12.23 7.79 -19.85
CA MET A 116 11.30 8.91 -19.99
C MET A 116 12.01 10.25 -19.79
N VAL A 117 12.90 10.35 -18.80
CA VAL A 117 13.70 11.56 -18.57
C VAL A 117 14.64 11.84 -19.75
N MET A 118 15.37 10.82 -20.23
CA MET A 118 16.23 10.94 -21.42
C MET A 118 15.42 11.37 -22.65
N ALA A 119 14.27 10.74 -22.88
CA ALA A 119 13.36 11.06 -23.98
C ALA A 119 12.92 12.52 -23.92
N GLN A 120 12.51 13.01 -22.73
CA GLN A 120 12.08 14.38 -22.54
C GLN A 120 13.19 15.38 -22.88
N LYS A 121 14.43 15.14 -22.41
CA LYS A 121 15.59 15.99 -22.73
C LYS A 121 15.90 16.01 -24.23
N LEU A 122 15.65 14.90 -24.92
CA LEU A 122 15.82 14.77 -26.36
C LEU A 122 14.56 15.20 -27.15
N GLY A 123 13.59 15.85 -26.51
CA GLY A 123 12.38 16.38 -27.16
C GLY A 123 11.38 15.31 -27.62
N ILE A 124 11.49 14.07 -27.13
CA ILE A 124 10.50 13.01 -27.32
C ILE A 124 9.51 13.10 -26.16
N ARG A 125 8.24 13.43 -26.47
CA ARG A 125 7.20 13.58 -25.46
C ARG A 125 6.56 12.23 -25.14
N VAL A 126 6.62 11.83 -23.88
CA VAL A 126 5.82 10.75 -23.29
C VAL A 126 4.91 11.40 -22.25
N SER A 127 3.63 11.04 -22.25
CA SER A 127 2.66 11.63 -21.31
C SER A 127 2.90 11.11 -19.89
N ASN A 128 3.02 12.02 -18.93
CA ASN A 128 3.04 11.69 -17.50
C ASN A 128 1.77 10.96 -17.06
N GLY A 129 0.65 11.14 -17.77
CA GLY A 129 -0.58 10.40 -17.50
C GLY A 129 -0.45 8.90 -17.74
N VAL A 130 0.42 8.47 -18.67
CA VAL A 130 0.68 7.04 -18.93
C VAL A 130 1.55 6.45 -17.82
N ALA A 131 2.56 7.18 -17.35
CA ALA A 131 3.36 6.78 -16.18
C ALA A 131 2.52 6.71 -14.90
N LEU A 132 1.62 7.69 -14.69
CA LEU A 132 0.69 7.66 -13.57
C LEU A 132 -0.26 6.44 -13.66
N LYS A 133 -0.77 6.13 -14.85
CA LYS A 133 -1.60 4.94 -15.08
C LYS A 133 -0.82 3.65 -14.77
N LEU A 134 0.44 3.57 -15.19
CA LEU A 134 1.34 2.45 -14.92
C LEU A 134 1.51 2.24 -13.41
N TRP A 135 1.88 3.28 -12.67
CA TRP A 135 2.03 3.20 -11.22
C TRP A 135 0.73 2.83 -10.51
N LYS A 136 -0.39 3.46 -10.87
CA LYS A 136 -1.71 3.10 -10.29
C LYS A 136 -2.03 1.62 -10.53
N LYS A 137 -1.77 1.11 -11.73
CA LYS A 137 -1.99 -0.30 -12.07
C LYS A 137 -1.12 -1.24 -11.24
N LEU A 138 0.15 -0.91 -10.99
CA LEU A 138 1.00 -1.69 -10.11
C LEU A 138 0.53 -1.61 -8.65
N LEU A 139 0.17 -0.42 -8.17
CA LEU A 139 -0.29 -0.20 -6.80
C LEU A 139 -1.60 -0.93 -6.49
N GLU A 140 -2.47 -1.15 -7.47
CA GLU A 140 -3.63 -2.04 -7.33
C GLU A 140 -3.22 -3.46 -6.88
N CYS A 141 -2.02 -3.92 -7.26
CA CYS A 141 -1.47 -5.23 -6.87
C CYS A 141 -0.73 -5.24 -5.52
N GLN A 142 -0.71 -4.13 -4.78
CA GLN A 142 0.01 -3.99 -3.51
C GLN A 142 -0.83 -3.96 -2.21
N PRO A 143 -2.19 -3.99 -2.21
CA PRO A 143 -2.94 -4.21 -0.98
C PRO A 143 -2.47 -5.48 -0.26
N HIS A 144 -2.47 -5.46 1.07
CA HIS A 144 -1.85 -6.52 1.88
C HIS A 144 -2.39 -7.92 1.57
N ASP A 145 -3.70 -8.08 1.39
CA ASP A 145 -4.28 -9.38 1.02
C ASP A 145 -3.87 -9.82 -0.40
N THR A 146 -3.82 -8.85 -1.30
CA THR A 146 -3.46 -9.07 -2.72
C THR A 146 -2.00 -9.49 -2.84
N LEU A 147 -1.06 -8.63 -2.44
CA LEU A 147 0.37 -8.94 -2.56
C LEU A 147 0.76 -10.05 -1.58
N GLY A 148 0.15 -10.08 -0.39
CA GLY A 148 0.29 -11.15 0.59
C GLY A 148 -0.18 -12.51 0.08
N GLY A 149 -1.08 -12.53 -0.91
CA GLY A 149 -1.52 -13.73 -1.61
C GLY A 149 -2.51 -14.58 -0.81
N CYS A 150 -3.06 -14.05 0.29
CA CYS A 150 -4.09 -14.66 1.13
C CYS A 150 -5.50 -14.40 0.56
N VAL A 151 -5.65 -14.69 -0.72
CA VAL A 151 -6.90 -14.52 -1.48
C VAL A 151 -7.32 -15.83 -2.15
N SER A 152 -8.60 -15.89 -2.53
CA SER A 152 -9.15 -16.99 -3.33
C SER A 152 -8.44 -17.10 -4.69
N ASP A 153 -8.56 -18.27 -5.32
CA ASP A 153 -7.94 -18.49 -6.64
C ASP A 153 -8.52 -17.61 -7.74
N ASN A 154 -9.81 -17.25 -7.66
CA ASN A 154 -10.41 -16.32 -8.62
C ASN A 154 -9.77 -14.93 -8.53
N VAL A 155 -9.63 -14.39 -7.31
CA VAL A 155 -8.94 -13.11 -7.11
C VAL A 155 -7.46 -13.21 -7.53
N ALA A 156 -6.83 -14.35 -7.31
CA ALA A 156 -5.45 -14.59 -7.74
C ALA A 156 -5.29 -14.51 -9.28
N GLN A 157 -6.27 -14.98 -10.06
CA GLN A 157 -6.27 -14.84 -11.52
C GLN A 157 -6.39 -13.37 -11.94
N ASP A 158 -7.25 -12.60 -11.27
CA ASP A 158 -7.40 -11.16 -11.54
C ASP A 158 -6.13 -10.37 -11.22
N ILE A 159 -5.39 -10.77 -10.18
CA ILE A 159 -4.08 -10.19 -9.82
C ILE A 159 -3.05 -10.45 -10.92
N GLU A 160 -2.98 -11.68 -11.44
CA GLU A 160 -2.07 -12.02 -12.56
C GLU A 160 -2.41 -11.20 -13.81
N HIS A 161 -3.69 -11.00 -14.10
CA HIS A 161 -4.11 -10.15 -15.20
C HIS A 161 -3.63 -8.70 -15.01
N ARG A 162 -3.77 -8.13 -13.81
CA ARG A 162 -3.28 -6.78 -13.50
C ARG A 162 -1.76 -6.65 -13.63
N PHE A 163 -0.99 -7.68 -13.22
CA PHE A 163 0.45 -7.70 -13.47
C PHE A 163 0.79 -7.69 -14.97
N LYS A 164 0.07 -8.47 -15.78
CA LYS A 164 0.22 -8.45 -17.25
C LYS A 164 -0.09 -7.08 -17.83
N GLU A 165 -1.17 -6.42 -17.41
CA GLU A 165 -1.50 -5.06 -17.84
C GLU A 165 -0.37 -4.06 -17.50
N CYS A 166 0.19 -4.16 -16.29
CA CYS A 166 1.32 -3.33 -15.85
C CYS A 166 2.55 -3.55 -16.75
N GLU A 167 2.89 -4.80 -17.05
CA GLU A 167 4.03 -5.17 -17.89
C GLU A 167 3.85 -4.64 -19.32
N GLU A 168 2.66 -4.77 -19.90
CA GLU A 168 2.36 -4.27 -21.25
C GLU A 168 2.44 -2.74 -21.33
N ILE A 169 1.97 -2.03 -20.30
CA ILE A 169 2.10 -0.57 -20.25
C ILE A 169 3.57 -0.17 -20.14
N ALA A 170 4.34 -0.79 -19.23
CA ALA A 170 5.77 -0.51 -19.06
C ALA A 170 6.57 -0.77 -20.35
N ALA A 171 6.39 -1.93 -20.96
CA ALA A 171 7.00 -2.30 -22.22
C ALA A 171 6.57 -1.37 -23.37
N GLY A 172 5.30 -0.96 -23.40
CA GLY A 172 4.80 0.00 -24.38
C GLY A 172 5.50 1.36 -24.31
N ILE A 173 5.69 1.91 -23.10
CA ILE A 173 6.42 3.16 -22.89
C ILE A 173 7.88 3.00 -23.33
N GLU A 174 8.55 1.96 -22.86
CA GLU A 174 9.95 1.70 -23.18
C GLU A 174 10.16 1.55 -24.70
N ASN A 175 9.34 0.73 -25.36
CA ASN A 175 9.42 0.48 -26.79
C ASN A 175 9.16 1.75 -27.60
N TYR A 176 8.19 2.57 -27.18
CA TYR A 176 7.93 3.86 -27.82
C TYR A 176 9.17 4.76 -27.77
N ILE A 177 9.78 4.91 -26.59
CA ILE A 177 10.95 5.75 -26.40
C ILE A 177 12.12 5.25 -27.26
N LYS A 178 12.46 3.96 -27.14
CA LYS A 178 13.56 3.34 -27.89
C LYS A 178 13.38 3.52 -29.39
N LYS A 179 12.18 3.29 -29.91
CA LYS A 179 11.86 3.49 -31.33
C LYS A 179 12.05 4.94 -31.76
N ARG A 180 11.56 5.91 -30.98
CA ARG A 180 11.69 7.35 -31.30
C ARG A 180 13.15 7.81 -31.26
N LEU A 181 13.96 7.28 -30.35
CA LEU A 181 15.39 7.56 -30.28
C LEU A 181 16.13 6.98 -31.48
N ALA A 182 15.90 5.71 -31.82
CA ALA A 182 16.51 5.07 -32.97
C ALA A 182 16.19 5.82 -34.28
N GLN A 183 14.94 6.26 -34.45
CA GLN A 183 14.52 7.07 -35.60
C GLN A 183 15.21 8.44 -35.67
N ARG A 184 15.38 9.13 -34.53
CA ARG A 184 16.08 10.42 -34.49
C ARG A 184 17.56 10.29 -34.83
N LEU A 185 18.18 9.22 -34.38
CA LEU A 185 19.57 8.89 -34.68
C LEU A 185 19.76 8.31 -36.10
N LYS A 186 18.67 8.01 -36.81
CA LYS A 186 18.67 7.41 -38.16
C LYS A 186 19.45 6.10 -38.23
N LEU A 187 19.28 5.25 -37.21
CA LEU A 187 19.94 3.93 -37.18
C LEU A 187 19.58 3.11 -38.41
N LYS A 188 20.58 2.44 -38.98
CA LYS A 188 20.44 1.43 -40.02
C LYS A 188 20.12 0.07 -39.42
N ASP A 189 19.66 -0.87 -40.25
CA ASP A 189 19.25 -2.22 -39.84
C ASP A 189 20.37 -3.03 -39.15
N ASN A 190 21.63 -2.67 -39.38
CA ASN A 190 22.81 -3.31 -38.78
C ASN A 190 23.40 -2.52 -37.59
N GLU A 191 22.74 -1.47 -37.13
CA GLU A 191 23.17 -0.64 -36.00
C GLU A 191 22.31 -0.92 -34.77
N ILE A 192 22.93 -1.01 -33.60
CA ILE A 192 22.26 -1.26 -32.31
C ILE A 192 22.38 -0.06 -31.38
N LEU A 193 21.32 0.20 -30.62
CA LEU A 193 21.31 1.21 -29.56
C LEU A 193 21.27 0.52 -28.20
N VAL A 194 22.32 0.71 -27.41
CA VAL A 194 22.46 0.16 -26.07
C VAL A 194 22.24 1.28 -25.05
N PHE A 195 21.44 0.98 -24.02
CA PHE A 195 21.14 1.91 -22.94
C PHE A 195 21.72 1.35 -21.65
N ASN A 196 22.46 2.16 -20.91
CA ASN A 196 22.72 1.95 -19.50
C ASN A 196 21.88 2.96 -18.71
N PRO A 197 20.71 2.57 -18.17
CA PRO A 197 19.86 3.48 -17.42
C PRO A 197 20.25 3.58 -15.93
N GLU A 198 21.24 2.81 -15.48
CA GLU A 198 21.74 2.84 -14.10
C GLU A 198 22.61 4.08 -13.84
N VAL A 199 22.69 4.49 -12.57
CA VAL A 199 23.56 5.59 -12.12
C VAL A 199 25.04 5.19 -12.07
N THR A 200 25.33 3.89 -12.08
CA THR A 200 26.68 3.34 -12.08
C THR A 200 27.12 2.98 -13.50
N ARG A 201 28.44 2.99 -13.71
CA ARG A 201 29.02 2.48 -14.95
C ARG A 201 28.67 1.00 -15.10
N PHE A 202 28.23 0.61 -16.28
CA PHE A 202 28.06 -0.80 -16.62
C PHE A 202 29.44 -1.46 -16.77
N GLU A 203 29.70 -2.48 -15.97
CA GLU A 203 30.83 -3.39 -16.10
C GLU A 203 30.27 -4.75 -16.51
N GLY A 204 30.51 -5.15 -17.76
CA GLY A 204 29.94 -6.38 -18.30
C GLY A 204 30.60 -7.64 -17.72
N THR A 205 29.93 -8.77 -17.92
CA THR A 205 30.55 -10.11 -17.95
C THR A 205 30.21 -10.76 -19.29
#